data_AF-A0A3R6NKG6-F1
#
_entry.id   AF-A0A3R6NKG6-F1
#
_cell.length_a   1.000
_cell.length_b   1.000
_cell.length_c   1.000
_cell.angle_alpha   90.00
_cell.angle_beta   90.00
_cell.angle_gamma   90.00
#
_symmetry.space_group_name_H-M   'P 1'
#
loop_
_entity.id
_entity.type
_entity.pdbx_description
1 polymer ?
#
loop_
_entity_poly.entity_id
_entity_poly.type
_entity_poly.pdbx_seq_one_letter_code
_entity_poly.pdbx_strand_id
1 'polypeptide(L)'
;MQGKKSTDEPIIYDNEIDMWLDEFKTAQGFDDFRTIPQTVWTAALIFVQRHLFPDTKILKIKSPITVSNRHINDMYMYDVLDAICNHYIFLCYLYDKEITISGFCHLTGIEMSSVLSWGRGESLSSTALMICKRLRDGREESLAARMVTGRQNPVGILSILNHFYGWAQPGVTHEVAKPALTADQLPRLDAKCTPDADIIDMK
;
A
#
# COMPACT_ATOMS: atom_id res chain seq x y z
N MET A 1 -13.03 -19.38 45.20
CA MET A 1 -12.46 -18.10 44.73
C MET A 1 -12.82 -17.96 43.28
N GLN A 2 -13.76 -17.06 42.97
CA GLN A 2 -14.28 -16.87 41.62
C GLN A 2 -13.20 -16.21 40.76
N GLY A 3 -12.75 -16.91 39.72
CA GLY A 3 -11.94 -16.30 38.66
C GLY A 3 -12.81 -15.29 37.94
N LYS A 4 -12.50 -14.00 38.09
CA LYS A 4 -13.02 -12.94 37.24
C LYS A 4 -12.59 -13.26 35.81
N LYS A 5 -13.52 -13.80 35.03
CA LYS A 5 -13.46 -13.77 33.57
C LYS A 5 -13.71 -12.30 33.22
N SER A 6 -12.65 -11.54 32.92
CA SER A 6 -12.83 -10.25 32.26
C SER A 6 -13.42 -10.57 30.88
N THR A 7 -14.71 -10.31 30.73
CA THR A 7 -15.30 -9.99 29.43
C THR A 7 -14.61 -8.72 28.97
N ASP A 8 -13.45 -8.87 28.34
CA ASP A 8 -12.72 -7.78 27.72
C ASP A 8 -13.38 -7.60 26.35
N GLU A 9 -14.37 -6.71 26.29
CA GLU A 9 -14.92 -6.28 25.01
C GLU A 9 -13.76 -5.76 24.15
N PRO A 10 -13.73 -6.06 22.84
CA PRO A 10 -12.66 -5.60 21.98
C PRO A 10 -12.60 -4.06 22.05
N ILE A 11 -11.41 -3.53 22.33
CA ILE A 11 -11.17 -2.09 22.31
C ILE A 11 -11.35 -1.60 20.87
N ILE A 12 -12.37 -0.80 20.64
CA ILE A 12 -12.72 -0.21 19.35
C ILE A 12 -12.47 1.30 19.44
N TYR A 13 -11.80 1.87 18.44
CA TYR A 13 -11.41 3.28 18.40
C TYR A 13 -12.16 4.08 17.32
N ASP A 14 -13.09 3.45 16.59
CA ASP A 14 -13.71 4.02 15.39
C ASP A 14 -14.42 5.34 15.70
N ASN A 15 -15.20 5.39 16.78
CA ASN A 15 -15.94 6.58 17.21
C ASN A 15 -15.00 7.71 17.63
N GLU A 16 -13.92 7.41 18.34
CA GLU A 16 -12.93 8.39 18.78
C GLU A 16 -12.14 8.95 17.60
N ILE A 17 -11.80 8.11 16.62
CA ILE A 17 -11.18 8.55 15.37
C ILE A 17 -12.11 9.53 14.65
N ASP A 18 -13.37 9.17 14.49
CA ASP A 18 -14.36 10.00 13.80
C ASP A 18 -14.60 11.34 14.53
N MET A 19 -14.70 11.31 15.85
CA MET A 19 -14.81 12.50 16.69
C MET A 19 -13.63 13.47 16.48
N TRP A 20 -12.40 12.98 16.48
CA TRP A 20 -11.23 13.85 16.27
C TRP A 20 -11.11 14.36 14.83
N LEU A 21 -11.62 13.59 13.86
CA LEU A 21 -11.74 14.07 12.47
C LEU A 21 -12.81 15.17 12.34
N ASP A 22 -13.91 15.07 13.07
CA ASP A 22 -14.95 16.11 13.14
C ASP A 22 -14.44 17.39 13.81
N GLU A 23 -13.65 17.25 14.87
CA GLU A 23 -12.99 18.39 15.52
C GLU A 23 -12.01 19.07 14.55
N PHE A 24 -11.23 18.29 13.80
CA PHE A 24 -10.30 18.84 12.79
C PHE A 24 -11.04 19.59 11.67
N LYS A 25 -12.14 19.03 11.15
CA LYS A 25 -13.03 19.70 10.18
C LYS A 25 -13.51 21.05 10.70
N THR A 26 -14.04 21.06 11.92
CA THR A 26 -14.54 22.26 12.61
C THR A 26 -13.43 23.32 12.75
N ALA A 27 -12.24 22.90 13.21
CA ALA A 27 -11.13 23.81 13.45
C ALA A 27 -10.53 24.42 12.17
N GLN A 28 -10.59 23.71 11.04
CA GLN A 28 -10.04 24.17 9.76
C GLN A 28 -11.10 24.82 8.85
N GLY A 29 -12.38 24.77 9.20
CA GLY A 29 -13.47 25.44 8.48
C GLY A 29 -13.84 24.78 7.15
N PHE A 30 -13.84 23.45 7.08
CA PHE A 30 -14.35 22.71 5.91
C PHE A 30 -15.30 21.57 6.32
N ASP A 31 -16.29 21.31 5.46
CA ASP A 31 -17.38 20.37 5.80
C ASP A 31 -17.12 18.93 5.34
N ASP A 32 -16.38 18.73 4.24
CA ASP A 32 -16.19 17.41 3.63
C ASP A 32 -14.72 17.16 3.27
N PHE A 33 -14.17 16.07 3.81
CA PHE A 33 -12.83 15.61 3.49
C PHE A 33 -12.65 15.26 2.01
N ARG A 34 -13.70 15.00 1.23
CA ARG A 34 -13.60 14.78 -0.23
C ARG A 34 -13.05 15.99 -0.98
N THR A 35 -13.28 17.19 -0.45
CA THR A 35 -12.91 18.45 -1.11
C THR A 35 -11.46 18.85 -0.86
N ILE A 36 -10.82 18.28 0.16
CA ILE A 36 -9.46 18.66 0.55
C ILE A 36 -8.39 17.85 -0.20
N PRO A 37 -7.19 18.44 -0.38
CA PRO A 37 -6.03 17.71 -0.88
C PRO A 37 -5.59 16.55 0.03
N GLN A 38 -4.92 15.55 -0.56
CA GLN A 38 -4.34 14.42 0.17
C GLN A 38 -3.39 14.86 1.31
N THR A 39 -2.68 15.98 1.14
CA THR A 39 -1.77 16.51 2.18
C THR A 39 -2.49 16.99 3.43
N VAL A 40 -3.65 17.63 3.26
CA VAL A 40 -4.50 18.07 4.37
C VAL A 40 -5.13 16.85 5.06
N TRP A 41 -5.46 15.80 4.29
CA TRP A 41 -5.92 14.53 4.85
C TRP A 41 -4.84 13.89 5.73
N THR A 42 -3.58 13.87 5.27
CA THR A 42 -2.46 13.42 6.09
C THR A 42 -2.31 14.24 7.37
N ALA A 43 -2.51 15.56 7.31
CA ALA A 43 -2.49 16.42 8.50
C ALA A 43 -3.62 16.07 9.48
N ALA A 44 -4.81 15.74 8.99
CA ALA A 44 -5.93 15.28 9.81
C ALA A 44 -5.60 13.96 10.53
N LEU A 45 -4.98 12.99 9.84
CA LEU A 45 -4.55 11.73 10.47
C LEU A 45 -3.51 11.97 11.58
N ILE A 46 -2.54 12.86 11.34
CA ILE A 46 -1.56 13.26 12.36
C ILE A 46 -2.27 13.97 13.54
N PHE A 47 -3.29 14.78 13.27
CA PHE A 47 -4.07 15.41 14.33
C PHE A 47 -4.78 14.37 15.21
N VAL A 48 -5.43 13.37 14.61
CA VAL A 48 -6.04 12.25 15.35
C VAL A 48 -4.99 11.52 16.17
N GLN A 49 -3.84 11.19 15.58
CA GLN A 49 -2.75 10.50 16.30
C GLN A 49 -2.30 11.25 17.54
N ARG A 50 -2.13 12.57 17.46
CA ARG A 50 -1.63 13.38 18.59
C ARG A 50 -2.62 13.42 19.76
N HIS A 51 -3.91 13.26 19.50
CA HIS A 51 -4.95 13.31 20.54
C HIS A 51 -5.34 11.92 21.04
N LEU A 52 -5.44 10.94 20.14
CA LEU A 52 -5.91 9.59 20.46
C LEU A 52 -4.77 8.61 20.78
N PHE A 53 -3.64 8.74 20.10
CA PHE A 53 -2.48 7.85 20.23
C PHE A 53 -1.17 8.61 20.49
N PRO A 54 -1.09 9.47 21.54
CA PRO A 54 0.09 10.30 21.79
C PRO A 54 1.36 9.48 22.09
N ASP A 55 1.19 8.27 22.64
CA ASP A 55 2.25 7.27 22.80
C ASP A 55 1.76 5.93 22.21
N THR A 56 2.53 5.37 21.29
CA THR A 56 2.22 4.08 20.62
C THR A 56 2.13 2.90 21.60
N LYS A 57 2.64 3.04 22.84
CA LYS A 57 2.46 2.05 23.91
C LYS A 57 0.99 1.76 24.23
N ILE A 58 0.07 2.69 23.95
CA ILE A 58 -1.37 2.44 24.13
C ILE A 58 -1.88 1.31 23.23
N LEU A 59 -1.21 1.08 22.09
CA LEU A 59 -1.53 0.04 21.12
C LEU A 59 -0.78 -1.28 21.39
N LYS A 60 -0.06 -1.37 22.51
CA LYS A 60 0.72 -2.55 22.90
C LYS A 60 0.09 -3.27 24.08
N ILE A 61 0.39 -4.56 24.20
CA ILE A 61 0.00 -5.37 25.35
C ILE A 61 0.57 -4.76 26.63
N LYS A 62 -0.29 -4.55 27.64
CA LYS A 62 0.13 -3.99 28.94
C LYS A 62 0.77 -5.03 29.85
N SER A 63 0.51 -6.31 29.58
CA SER A 63 1.02 -7.43 30.36
C SER A 63 1.83 -8.38 29.48
N PRO A 64 2.99 -8.87 29.96
CA PRO A 64 3.80 -9.82 29.23
C PRO A 64 3.00 -11.07 28.88
N ILE A 65 3.11 -11.54 27.64
CA ILE A 65 2.57 -12.83 27.24
C ILE A 65 3.72 -13.84 27.27
N THR A 66 3.50 -15.00 27.88
CA THR A 66 4.49 -16.07 27.88
C THR A 66 4.15 -17.08 26.80
N VAL A 67 5.03 -17.23 25.81
CA VAL A 67 4.91 -18.23 24.74
C VAL A 67 6.16 -19.10 24.75
N SER A 68 5.99 -20.41 24.95
CA SER A 68 7.09 -21.38 24.96
C SER A 68 8.27 -20.98 25.88
N ASN A 69 7.97 -20.61 27.13
CA ASN A 69 8.94 -20.14 28.14
C ASN A 69 9.70 -18.86 27.77
N ARG A 70 9.25 -18.09 26.76
CA ARG A 70 9.74 -16.73 26.48
C ARG A 70 8.71 -15.70 26.87
N HIS A 71 9.15 -14.68 27.61
CA HIS A 71 8.34 -13.51 27.89
C HIS A 71 8.41 -12.55 26.70
N ILE A 72 7.26 -12.36 26.05
CA ILE A 72 7.09 -11.38 24.98
C ILE A 72 6.56 -10.10 25.62
N ASN A 73 7.38 -9.06 25.58
CA ASN A 73 7.03 -7.70 25.95
C ASN A 73 6.88 -6.84 24.69
N ASP A 74 6.22 -5.69 24.81
CA ASP A 74 6.14 -4.68 23.74
C ASP A 74 5.49 -5.10 22.42
N MET A 75 4.71 -6.19 22.42
CA MET A 75 3.95 -6.62 21.25
C MET A 75 2.73 -5.73 21.03
N TYR A 76 2.44 -5.41 19.77
CA TYR A 76 1.21 -4.71 19.41
C TYR A 76 -0.03 -5.60 19.58
N MET A 77 -1.14 -4.98 19.97
CA MET A 77 -2.46 -5.63 20.01
C MET A 77 -3.00 -5.71 18.58
N TYR A 78 -2.64 -6.78 17.87
CA TYR A 78 -2.92 -6.87 16.43
C TYR A 78 -4.40 -6.88 16.07
N ASP A 79 -5.30 -7.39 16.93
CA ASP A 79 -6.74 -7.36 16.66
C ASP A 79 -7.29 -5.93 16.72
N VAL A 80 -6.80 -5.12 17.67
CA VAL A 80 -7.10 -3.69 17.77
C VAL A 80 -6.56 -2.93 16.57
N LEU A 81 -5.32 -3.25 16.14
CA LEU A 81 -4.74 -2.64 14.95
C LEU A 81 -5.47 -3.03 13.66
N ASP A 82 -5.99 -4.25 13.57
CA ASP A 82 -6.78 -4.67 12.42
C ASP A 82 -8.09 -3.89 12.34
N ALA A 83 -8.77 -3.68 13.48
CA ALA A 83 -9.96 -2.82 13.55
C ALA A 83 -9.65 -1.39 13.10
N ILE A 84 -8.60 -0.76 13.64
CA ILE A 84 -8.18 0.59 13.23
C ILE A 84 -7.81 0.62 11.74
N CYS A 85 -7.13 -0.42 11.23
CA CYS A 85 -6.77 -0.52 9.82
C CYS A 85 -8.00 -0.59 8.92
N ASN A 86 -9.00 -1.39 9.29
CA ASN A 86 -10.25 -1.51 8.55
C ASN A 86 -11.01 -0.18 8.54
N HIS A 87 -11.07 0.52 9.68
CA HIS A 87 -11.72 1.82 9.76
C HIS A 87 -10.98 2.88 8.93
N TYR A 88 -9.65 2.92 8.98
CA TYR A 88 -8.83 3.80 8.13
C TYR A 88 -9.07 3.55 6.64
N ILE A 89 -9.14 2.28 6.21
CA ILE A 89 -9.44 1.90 4.82
C ILE A 89 -10.85 2.39 4.45
N PHE A 90 -11.84 2.16 5.32
CA PHE A 90 -13.21 2.64 5.13
C PHE A 90 -13.26 4.16 4.96
N LEU A 91 -12.60 4.93 5.85
CA LEU A 91 -12.55 6.39 5.77
C LEU A 91 -11.88 6.87 4.48
N CYS A 92 -10.81 6.20 4.04
CA CYS A 92 -10.16 6.52 2.77
C CYS A 92 -11.10 6.33 1.58
N TYR A 93 -11.85 5.23 1.53
CA TYR A 93 -12.84 5.01 0.48
C TYR A 93 -14.00 6.02 0.57
N LEU A 94 -14.50 6.27 1.78
CA LEU A 94 -15.61 7.20 2.02
C LEU A 94 -15.27 8.61 1.53
N TYR A 95 -14.05 9.07 1.78
CA TYR A 95 -13.60 10.44 1.49
C TYR A 95 -12.76 10.56 0.20
N ASP A 96 -12.72 9.52 -0.63
CA ASP A 96 -11.96 9.49 -1.89
C ASP A 96 -10.48 9.89 -1.67
N LYS A 97 -9.80 9.16 -0.78
CA LYS A 97 -8.40 9.35 -0.41
C LYS A 97 -7.56 8.14 -0.79
N GLU A 98 -6.28 8.38 -1.08
CA GLU A 98 -5.34 7.29 -1.30
C GLU A 98 -5.11 6.52 0.00
N ILE A 99 -5.30 5.20 -0.06
CA ILE A 99 -4.89 4.30 1.00
C ILE A 99 -3.38 4.15 0.91
N THR A 100 -2.67 4.49 1.98
CA THR A 100 -1.22 4.29 2.06
C THR A 100 -0.81 3.73 3.40
N ILE A 101 0.28 2.95 3.42
CA ILE A 101 0.93 2.51 4.67
C ILE A 101 1.36 3.72 5.50
N SER A 102 1.88 4.77 4.84
CA SER A 102 2.27 6.01 5.53
C SER A 102 1.09 6.68 6.23
N GLY A 103 -0.09 6.76 5.58
CA GLY A 103 -1.28 7.31 6.20
C GLY A 103 -1.74 6.52 7.43
N PHE A 104 -1.68 5.19 7.39
CA PHE A 104 -1.94 4.36 8.57
C PHE A 104 -0.91 4.62 9.69
N CYS A 105 0.36 4.79 9.34
CA CYS A 105 1.41 5.18 10.30
C CYS A 105 1.16 6.57 10.88
N HIS A 106 0.70 7.53 10.06
CA HIS A 106 0.33 8.87 10.51
C HIS A 106 -0.86 8.87 11.46
N LEU A 107 -1.82 7.97 11.27
CA LEU A 107 -2.99 7.79 12.14
C LEU A 107 -2.62 7.15 13.48
N THR A 108 -1.79 6.10 13.47
CA THR A 108 -1.50 5.28 14.66
C THR A 108 -0.24 5.69 15.40
N GLY A 109 0.65 6.44 14.75
CA GLY A 109 1.98 6.77 15.25
C GLY A 109 3.00 5.63 15.13
N ILE A 110 2.61 4.47 14.60
CA ILE A 110 3.50 3.31 14.42
C ILE A 110 4.53 3.62 13.34
N GLU A 111 5.78 3.22 13.59
CA GLU A 111 6.86 3.42 12.63
C GLU A 111 6.63 2.58 11.35
N MET A 112 6.88 3.19 10.18
CA MET A 112 6.74 2.51 8.89
C MET A 112 7.59 1.23 8.80
N SER A 113 8.81 1.20 9.37
CA SER A 113 9.66 0.01 9.33
C SER A 113 9.02 -1.18 10.05
N SER A 114 8.27 -0.93 11.12
CA SER A 114 7.53 -1.94 11.88
C SER A 114 6.38 -2.52 11.06
N VAL A 115 5.63 -1.69 10.33
CA VAL A 115 4.54 -2.21 9.48
C VAL A 115 5.10 -3.01 8.30
N LEU A 116 6.20 -2.54 7.70
CA LEU A 116 6.85 -3.24 6.60
C LEU A 116 7.48 -4.58 7.02
N SER A 117 8.01 -4.69 8.25
CA SER A 117 8.53 -5.96 8.77
C SER A 117 7.42 -7.01 8.94
N TRP A 118 6.21 -6.59 9.33
CA TRP A 118 5.05 -7.50 9.38
C TRP A 118 4.73 -8.07 8.00
N GLY A 119 4.81 -7.25 6.95
CA GLY A 119 4.63 -7.68 5.56
C GLY A 119 5.68 -8.69 5.07
N ARG A 120 6.87 -8.71 5.68
CA ARG A 120 7.94 -9.69 5.37
C ARG A 120 7.80 -10.99 6.18
N GLY A 121 6.80 -11.10 7.04
CA GLY A 121 6.60 -12.27 7.90
C GLY A 121 7.54 -12.30 9.11
N GLU A 122 8.15 -11.16 9.48
CA GLU A 122 9.00 -11.07 10.68
C GLU A 122 8.18 -11.04 11.98
N SER A 123 6.86 -10.78 11.89
CA SER A 123 5.94 -10.96 13.01
C SER A 123 5.42 -12.39 13.08
N LEU A 124 5.31 -12.92 14.29
CA LEU A 124 4.69 -14.22 14.57
C LEU A 124 3.16 -14.22 14.41
N SER A 125 2.55 -13.05 14.20
CA SER A 125 1.10 -12.90 14.06
C SER A 125 0.66 -12.90 12.60
N SER A 126 -0.30 -13.77 12.26
CA SER A 126 -0.96 -13.79 10.95
C SER A 126 -1.74 -12.49 10.69
N THR A 127 -2.36 -11.91 11.72
CA THR A 127 -3.08 -10.63 11.64
C THR A 127 -2.14 -9.50 11.26
N ALA A 128 -0.92 -9.47 11.79
CA ALA A 128 0.08 -8.46 11.45
C ALA A 128 0.45 -8.48 9.95
N LEU A 129 0.67 -9.68 9.42
CA LEU A 129 0.90 -9.87 7.99
C LEU A 129 -0.31 -9.39 7.17
N MET A 130 -1.53 -9.65 7.67
CA MET A 130 -2.75 -9.28 6.97
C MET A 130 -2.99 -7.78 6.91
N ILE A 131 -2.68 -7.04 7.98
CA ILE A 131 -2.72 -5.57 7.98
C ILE A 131 -1.85 -5.01 6.85
N CYS A 132 -0.60 -5.49 6.72
CA CYS A 132 0.29 -4.99 5.66
C CYS A 132 -0.21 -5.36 4.26
N LYS A 133 -0.78 -6.55 4.06
CA LYS A 133 -1.36 -6.93 2.75
C LYS A 133 -2.58 -6.08 2.40
N ARG A 134 -3.54 -5.94 3.32
CA ARG A 134 -4.74 -5.10 3.12
C ARG A 134 -4.40 -3.66 2.76
N LEU A 135 -3.39 -3.07 3.40
CA LEU A 135 -2.94 -1.71 3.06
C LEU A 135 -2.32 -1.62 1.66
N ARG A 136 -1.65 -2.66 1.17
CA ARG A 136 -1.08 -2.70 -0.19
C ARG A 136 -2.16 -2.89 -1.25
N ASP A 137 -3.05 -3.85 -1.02
CA ASP A 137 -4.16 -4.17 -1.91
C ASP A 137 -5.13 -2.99 -1.98
N GLY A 138 -5.47 -2.41 -0.82
CA GLY A 138 -6.31 -1.21 -0.73
C GLY A 138 -5.70 0.00 -1.43
N ARG A 139 -4.37 0.15 -1.43
CA ARG A 139 -3.70 1.22 -2.17
C ARG A 139 -3.91 1.07 -3.68
N GLU A 140 -3.70 -0.12 -4.21
CA GLU A 140 -3.93 -0.43 -5.62
C GLU A 140 -5.37 -0.12 -6.02
N GLU A 141 -6.33 -0.61 -5.23
CA GLU A 141 -7.76 -0.40 -5.46
C GLU A 141 -8.14 1.09 -5.39
N SER A 142 -7.65 1.82 -4.38
CA SER A 142 -7.96 3.26 -4.24
C SER A 142 -7.41 4.09 -5.41
N LEU A 143 -6.25 3.71 -5.96
CA LEU A 143 -5.67 4.34 -7.14
C LEU A 143 -6.49 3.97 -8.39
N ALA A 144 -6.84 2.70 -8.56
CA ALA A 144 -7.68 2.24 -9.67
C ALA A 144 -9.05 2.96 -9.70
N ALA A 145 -9.72 3.08 -8.55
CA ALA A 145 -11.00 3.79 -8.43
C ALA A 145 -10.87 5.27 -8.81
N ARG A 146 -9.80 5.94 -8.38
CA ARG A 146 -9.50 7.34 -8.77
C ARG A 146 -9.23 7.49 -10.27
N MET A 147 -8.65 6.47 -10.91
CA MET A 147 -8.45 6.45 -12.36
C MET A 147 -9.78 6.33 -13.10
N VAL A 148 -10.67 5.42 -12.67
CA VAL A 148 -11.98 5.18 -13.30
C VAL A 148 -12.90 6.39 -13.17
N THR A 149 -12.90 7.06 -12.02
CA THR A 149 -13.77 8.22 -11.76
C THR A 149 -13.30 9.50 -12.46
N GLY A 150 -12.07 9.54 -12.98
CA GLY A 150 -11.53 10.67 -13.76
C GLY A 150 -11.30 11.96 -12.98
N ARG A 151 -11.41 11.94 -11.63
CA ARG A 151 -11.21 13.13 -10.78
C ARG A 151 -9.78 13.68 -10.81
N GLN A 152 -8.82 12.87 -11.22
CA GLN A 152 -7.41 13.22 -11.26
C GLN A 152 -6.78 12.73 -12.57
N ASN A 153 -5.55 13.16 -12.84
CA ASN A 153 -4.84 12.80 -14.06
C ASN A 153 -4.71 11.27 -14.21
N PRO A 154 -5.48 10.64 -15.12
CA PRO A 154 -5.51 9.18 -15.23
C PRO A 154 -4.17 8.64 -15.74
N VAL A 155 -3.41 9.41 -16.52
CA VAL A 155 -2.07 9.03 -16.99
C VAL A 155 -1.07 9.01 -15.84
N GLY A 156 -1.16 9.98 -14.92
CA GLY A 156 -0.33 10.01 -13.72
C GLY A 156 -0.60 8.82 -12.80
N ILE A 157 -1.88 8.47 -12.60
CA ILE A 157 -2.27 7.30 -11.82
C ILE A 157 -1.80 6.00 -12.50
N LEU A 158 -2.01 5.86 -13.81
CA LEU A 158 -1.53 4.71 -14.57
C LEU A 158 -0.01 4.55 -14.50
N SER A 159 0.75 5.65 -14.52
CA SER A 159 2.21 5.62 -14.34
C SER A 159 2.59 5.03 -12.98
N ILE A 160 1.90 5.42 -11.91
CA ILE A 160 2.10 4.87 -10.55
C ILE A 160 1.73 3.38 -10.54
N LEU A 161 0.58 3.02 -11.10
CA LEU A 161 0.11 1.62 -11.16
C LEU A 161 1.09 0.72 -11.93
N ASN A 162 1.62 1.20 -13.06
CA ASN A 162 2.61 0.46 -13.83
C ASN A 162 3.93 0.28 -13.07
N HIS A 163 4.40 1.32 -12.37
CA HIS A 163 5.67 1.27 -11.64
C HIS A 163 5.63 0.32 -10.44
N PHE A 164 4.52 0.31 -9.68
CA PHE A 164 4.44 -0.45 -8.43
C PHE A 164 3.70 -1.80 -8.56
N TYR A 165 2.78 -1.92 -9.50
CA TYR A 165 1.85 -3.08 -9.60
C TYR A 165 1.89 -3.78 -10.95
N GLY A 166 2.63 -3.26 -11.93
CA GLY A 166 2.80 -3.94 -13.22
C GLY A 166 1.52 -4.09 -14.04
N TRP A 167 0.58 -3.14 -13.92
CA TRP A 167 -0.69 -3.15 -14.66
C TRP A 167 -0.51 -3.16 -16.18
N ALA A 168 0.60 -2.61 -16.70
CA ALA A 168 0.96 -2.72 -18.09
C ALA A 168 1.21 -4.18 -18.46
N GLN A 169 0.40 -4.70 -19.39
CA GLN A 169 0.53 -6.05 -19.92
C GLN A 169 1.95 -6.28 -20.49
N PRO A 170 2.62 -7.42 -20.19
CA PRO A 170 3.85 -7.79 -20.88
C PRO A 170 3.54 -7.96 -22.37
N GLY A 171 3.92 -6.99 -23.19
CA GLY A 171 3.61 -6.94 -24.62
C GLY A 171 3.21 -5.55 -25.15
N VAL A 172 2.88 -4.60 -24.26
CA VAL A 172 2.77 -3.16 -24.62
C VAL A 172 4.06 -2.43 -24.24
N THR A 173 5.19 -3.14 -24.26
CA THR A 173 6.40 -2.48 -24.73
C THR A 173 6.04 -1.93 -26.09
N HIS A 174 6.28 -0.65 -26.33
CA HIS A 174 6.47 -0.20 -27.69
C HIS A 174 7.44 -1.21 -28.32
N GLU A 175 6.95 -2.11 -29.17
CA GLU A 175 7.74 -2.50 -30.30
C GLU A 175 8.12 -1.14 -30.86
N VAL A 176 9.37 -0.73 -30.60
CA VAL A 176 9.97 0.36 -31.34
C VAL A 176 9.77 -0.12 -32.75
N ALA A 177 8.74 0.43 -33.42
CA ALA A 177 8.40 0.08 -34.78
C ALA A 177 9.71 0.35 -35.50
N LYS A 178 10.47 -0.71 -35.79
CA LYS A 178 11.69 -0.59 -36.57
C LYS A 178 11.19 0.15 -37.81
N PRO A 179 11.73 1.34 -38.12
CA PRO A 179 11.24 2.11 -39.26
C PRO A 179 11.17 1.13 -40.43
N ALA A 180 9.98 1.02 -41.03
CA ALA A 180 9.75 0.06 -42.10
C ALA A 180 10.88 0.25 -43.12
N LEU A 181 11.71 -0.78 -43.31
CA LEU A 181 12.80 -0.75 -44.27
C LEU A 181 12.17 -0.39 -45.62
N THR A 182 12.59 0.71 -46.23
CA THR A 182 12.20 1.01 -47.61
C THR A 182 12.68 -0.13 -48.51
N ALA A 183 12.00 -0.36 -49.65
CA ALA A 183 12.24 -1.52 -50.51
C ALA A 183 13.73 -1.76 -50.86
N ASP A 184 14.53 -0.70 -50.87
CA ASP A 184 15.98 -0.72 -51.14
C ASP A 184 16.84 -1.32 -50.01
N GLN A 185 16.30 -1.44 -48.80
CA GLN A 185 17.01 -1.96 -47.62
C GLN A 185 16.65 -3.41 -47.29
N LEU A 186 15.84 -4.07 -48.13
CA LEU A 186 15.50 -5.48 -47.97
C LEU A 186 16.64 -6.38 -48.50
N PRO A 187 17.02 -7.45 -47.79
CA PRO A 187 17.94 -8.44 -48.31
C PRO A 187 17.41 -9.06 -49.60
N ARG A 188 18.20 -8.97 -50.67
CA ARG A 188 17.86 -9.49 -52.00
C ARG A 188 17.98 -11.01 -52.04
N LEU A 189 16.84 -11.70 -52.20
CA LEU A 189 16.72 -13.16 -52.29
C LEU A 189 17.39 -13.76 -53.54
N ASP A 190 17.84 -12.94 -54.48
CA ASP A 190 18.46 -13.34 -55.75
C ASP A 190 20.00 -13.32 -55.74
N ALA A 191 20.64 -13.08 -54.58
CA ALA A 191 22.07 -13.33 -54.40
C ALA A 191 22.34 -14.84 -54.43
N LYS A 192 22.54 -15.36 -55.65
CA LYS A 192 22.88 -16.75 -55.92
C LYS A 192 24.03 -17.21 -55.02
N CYS A 193 23.80 -18.31 -54.31
CA CYS A 193 24.81 -19.26 -53.91
C CYS A 193 25.72 -19.54 -55.11
N THR A 194 26.97 -19.11 -55.08
CA THR A 194 27.99 -19.58 -56.01
C THR A 194 28.54 -20.90 -55.47
N PRO A 195 28.36 -22.03 -56.19
CA PRO A 195 28.99 -23.29 -55.86
C PRO A 195 30.40 -23.39 -56.47
N ASP A 196 31.23 -24.18 -55.80
CA ASP A 196 32.49 -24.80 -56.25
C ASP A 196 33.67 -23.86 -56.58
N ALA A 197 34.93 -24.21 -56.43
CA ALA A 197 35.71 -25.21 -55.70
C ALA A 197 37.14 -24.85 -56.10
N ASP A 198 38.07 -24.66 -55.17
CA ASP A 198 39.49 -24.84 -55.47
C ASP A 198 40.09 -25.77 -54.41
N ILE A 199 40.45 -26.93 -54.93
CA ILE A 199 41.01 -28.11 -54.32
C ILE A 199 42.54 -27.90 -54.21
N ILE A 200 43.06 -28.01 -52.98
CA ILE A 200 44.38 -28.52 -52.56
C ILE A 200 45.64 -27.83 -53.13
N ASP A 201 46.52 -27.36 -52.23
CA ASP A 201 47.92 -27.80 -52.35
C ASP A 201 48.56 -28.05 -50.97
N MET A 202 49.11 -29.25 -50.82
CA MET A 202 49.92 -29.69 -49.69
C MET A 202 51.35 -29.24 -49.92
N LYS A 203 51.97 -28.61 -48.91
CA LYS A 203 53.42 -28.65 -48.72
C LYS A 203 53.78 -28.55 -47.25
#